data_AF-A0A812PQ99-F1
#
_entry.id   AF-A0A812PQ99-F1
#
_cell.length_a   1.000
_cell.length_b   1.000
_cell.length_c   1.000
_cell.angle_alpha   90.00
_cell.angle_beta   90.00
_cell.angle_gamma   90.00
#
_symmetry.space_group_name_H-M   'P 1'
#
loop_
_entity.id
_entity.type
_entity.pdbx_description
1 polymer ?
#
loop_
_entity_poly.entity_id
_entity_poly.type
_entity_poly.pdbx_seq_one_letter_code
_entity_poly.pdbx_strand_id
1 'polypeptide(L)'
;MAAVVSQPSPEAETVGSAMQNAREPTQVQTTIYEGYEGDARQEVEATIPVLDVHELLDYLQSELHLVCPAESTQQFWEHLRDRGNPFALGFPGSDKHVPFTIYGDELTLGKDAKDKVTGVFLQLTLFKPRSARQGLWLLCAIQDAVMVHSNMKTLKPVLEHIIWSCNVAFDGRYPRLSSNGTLLRGAKAQKAGQEFAGGARWACSEFRGDWKWHERTLRLLRTPVSKKCCFLCDAEATDQALRYYDVADGAAWRASQLDTNGFLAKAIRPGVQSILAMISIIVLF
;
A
#
# COMPACT_ATOMS: atom_id res chain seq x y z
N MET A 1 14.50 4.44 -25.08
CA MET A 1 14.02 3.19 -25.70
C MET A 1 12.53 3.08 -25.44
N ALA A 2 11.71 3.17 -26.48
CA ALA A 2 10.26 3.04 -26.35
C ALA A 2 9.91 1.55 -26.23
N ALA A 3 9.26 1.16 -25.14
CA ALA A 3 8.68 -0.18 -25.02
C ALA A 3 7.69 -0.38 -26.18
N VAL A 4 7.89 -1.45 -26.95
CA VAL A 4 6.92 -1.89 -27.97
C VAL A 4 5.71 -2.39 -27.20
N VAL A 5 4.75 -1.49 -26.95
CA VAL A 5 3.44 -1.85 -26.43
C VAL A 5 2.69 -2.52 -27.58
N SER A 6 2.53 -3.84 -27.50
CA SER A 6 1.61 -4.56 -28.38
C SER A 6 0.24 -3.88 -28.29
N GLN A 7 -0.40 -3.65 -29.44
CA GLN A 7 -1.72 -3.02 -29.46
C GLN A 7 -2.70 -3.88 -28.65
N PRO A 8 -3.46 -3.30 -27.71
CA PRO A 8 -4.45 -4.05 -26.95
C PRO A 8 -5.51 -4.61 -27.91
N SER A 9 -5.84 -5.89 -27.76
CA SER A 9 -6.97 -6.54 -28.44
C SER A 9 -8.28 -5.82 -28.07
N PRO A 10 -9.37 -5.99 -28.85
CA PRO A 10 -10.67 -5.33 -28.60
C PRO A 10 -11.40 -5.74 -27.30
N GLU A 11 -10.73 -6.41 -26.34
CA GLU A 11 -11.35 -7.04 -25.16
C GLU A 11 -11.43 -6.12 -23.92
N ALA A 12 -11.40 -4.80 -24.10
CA ALA A 12 -11.43 -3.86 -22.97
C ALA A 12 -12.79 -3.82 -22.23
N GLU A 13 -13.87 -4.35 -22.80
CA GLU A 13 -15.17 -4.52 -22.12
C GLU A 13 -15.20 -5.69 -21.12
N THR A 14 -14.19 -6.58 -21.12
CA THR A 14 -14.18 -7.79 -20.30
C THR A 14 -13.62 -7.57 -18.89
N VAL A 15 -12.94 -6.45 -18.61
CA VAL A 15 -12.21 -6.24 -17.34
C VAL A 15 -13.13 -6.19 -16.11
N GLY A 16 -14.35 -5.65 -16.26
CA GLY A 16 -15.33 -5.59 -15.17
C GLY A 16 -15.94 -6.96 -14.81
N SER A 17 -16.14 -7.82 -15.81
CA SER A 17 -16.61 -9.21 -15.62
C SER A 17 -15.46 -10.13 -15.19
N ALA A 18 -14.24 -9.85 -15.60
CA ALA A 18 -13.03 -10.55 -15.21
C ALA A 18 -12.76 -10.46 -13.69
N MET A 19 -13.07 -9.34 -13.04
CA MET A 19 -13.01 -9.23 -11.57
C MET A 19 -14.07 -10.07 -10.83
N GLN A 20 -15.20 -10.41 -11.46
CA GLN A 20 -16.17 -11.35 -10.86
C GLN A 20 -15.67 -12.81 -10.88
N ASN A 21 -14.75 -13.13 -11.81
CA ASN A 21 -14.02 -14.39 -11.82
C ASN A 21 -12.71 -14.34 -11.01
N ALA A 22 -12.33 -13.15 -10.50
CA ALA A 22 -11.21 -13.03 -9.59
C ALA A 22 -11.57 -13.77 -8.30
N ARG A 23 -10.59 -14.49 -7.78
CA ARG A 23 -10.74 -15.46 -6.68
C ARG A 23 -11.47 -14.84 -5.49
N GLU A 24 -12.25 -15.65 -4.79
CA GLU A 24 -13.02 -15.23 -3.62
C GLU A 24 -12.13 -14.46 -2.62
N PRO A 25 -12.51 -13.23 -2.24
CA PRO A 25 -11.77 -12.45 -1.25
C PRO A 25 -11.63 -13.21 0.07
N THR A 26 -10.47 -13.08 0.71
CA THR A 26 -10.25 -13.60 2.05
C THR A 26 -10.99 -12.69 3.05
N GLN A 27 -11.81 -13.29 3.92
CA GLN A 27 -12.51 -12.56 4.98
C GLN A 27 -11.56 -12.31 6.15
N VAL A 28 -11.12 -11.06 6.33
CA VAL A 28 -10.22 -10.66 7.40
C VAL A 28 -11.02 -10.15 8.58
N GLN A 29 -10.89 -10.81 9.75
CA GLN A 29 -11.52 -10.37 10.99
C GLN A 29 -10.90 -9.07 11.48
N THR A 30 -11.75 -8.14 11.90
CA THR A 30 -11.34 -6.83 12.41
C THR A 30 -12.44 -6.20 13.27
N THR A 31 -12.13 -5.11 13.96
CA THR A 31 -13.10 -4.36 14.77
C THR A 31 -13.59 -3.13 14.01
N ILE A 32 -14.90 -2.88 14.00
CA ILE A 32 -15.54 -1.67 13.42
C ILE A 32 -16.46 -0.98 14.43
N TYR A 33 -16.90 0.23 14.13
CA TYR A 33 -18.00 0.88 14.84
C TYR A 33 -19.35 0.47 14.23
N GLU A 34 -20.29 0.12 15.09
CA GLU A 34 -21.72 -0.03 14.78
C GLU A 34 -22.54 1.06 15.48
N GLY A 35 -23.60 1.53 14.82
CA GLY A 35 -24.51 2.58 15.30
C GLY A 35 -24.67 3.75 14.33
N TYR A 36 -25.79 4.48 14.44
CA TYR A 36 -26.09 5.66 13.62
C TYR A 36 -25.49 6.94 14.22
N GLU A 37 -25.38 7.98 13.40
CA GLU A 37 -24.97 9.31 13.82
C GLU A 37 -25.98 9.87 14.86
N GLY A 38 -25.61 9.83 16.14
CA GLY A 38 -26.46 10.25 17.26
C GLY A 38 -26.52 9.26 18.43
N ASP A 39 -26.26 7.98 18.16
CA ASP A 39 -26.16 6.94 19.19
C ASP A 39 -24.70 6.74 19.66
N ALA A 40 -24.54 6.16 20.85
CA ALA A 40 -23.23 5.76 21.33
C ALA A 40 -22.67 4.63 20.43
N ARG A 41 -21.69 4.96 19.58
CA ARG A 41 -21.00 3.99 18.72
C ARG A 41 -20.42 2.85 19.57
N GLN A 42 -20.69 1.61 19.15
CA GLN A 42 -20.15 0.42 19.81
C GLN A 42 -19.09 -0.22 18.92
N GLU A 43 -18.00 -0.67 19.53
CA GLU A 43 -17.01 -1.49 18.81
C GLU A 43 -17.54 -2.92 18.69
N VAL A 44 -17.60 -3.45 17.47
CA VAL A 44 -18.05 -4.81 17.18
C VAL A 44 -17.05 -5.52 16.26
N GLU A 45 -16.99 -6.85 16.40
CA GLU A 45 -16.20 -7.68 15.49
C GLU A 45 -16.93 -7.84 14.16
N ALA A 46 -16.19 -7.66 13.07
CA ALA A 46 -16.67 -7.76 11.70
C ALA A 46 -15.63 -8.44 10.81
N THR A 47 -16.00 -8.66 9.56
CA THR A 47 -15.08 -9.17 8.53
C THR A 47 -15.03 -8.20 7.37
N ILE A 48 -13.83 -7.97 6.85
CA ILE A 48 -13.59 -7.17 5.65
C ILE A 48 -13.09 -8.11 4.55
N PRO A 49 -13.72 -8.11 3.36
CA PRO A 49 -13.20 -8.86 2.22
C PRO A 49 -11.92 -8.20 1.71
N VAL A 50 -10.85 -8.97 1.60
CA VAL A 50 -9.56 -8.53 1.09
C VAL A 50 -9.12 -9.48 -0.03
N LEU A 51 -8.82 -8.93 -1.21
CA LEU A 51 -8.16 -9.69 -2.26
C LEU A 51 -6.70 -9.92 -1.90
N ASP A 52 -6.29 -11.18 -1.98
CA ASP A 52 -4.92 -11.59 -1.76
C ASP A 52 -4.00 -11.04 -2.85
N VAL A 53 -2.97 -10.28 -2.47
CA VAL A 53 -1.98 -9.68 -3.37
C VAL A 53 -1.34 -10.72 -4.28
N HIS A 54 -0.86 -11.82 -3.73
CA HIS A 54 -0.22 -12.88 -4.50
C HIS A 54 -1.18 -13.57 -5.48
N GLU A 55 -2.46 -13.74 -5.10
CA GLU A 55 -3.47 -14.33 -5.98
C GLU A 55 -3.87 -13.38 -7.11
N LEU A 56 -3.98 -12.08 -6.81
CA LEU A 56 -4.25 -11.05 -7.80
C LEU A 56 -3.09 -10.97 -8.80
N LEU A 57 -1.84 -10.91 -8.33
CA LEU A 57 -0.66 -10.87 -9.21
C LEU A 57 -0.57 -12.12 -10.09
N ASP A 58 -0.85 -13.31 -9.54
CA ASP A 58 -0.93 -14.54 -10.32
C ASP A 58 -1.98 -14.44 -11.42
N TYR A 59 -3.18 -13.96 -11.09
CA TYR A 59 -4.26 -13.75 -12.05
C TYR A 59 -3.90 -12.75 -13.16
N LEU A 60 -3.35 -11.60 -12.79
CA LEU A 60 -2.92 -10.56 -13.74
C LEU A 60 -1.91 -11.12 -14.76
N GLN A 61 -0.97 -11.96 -14.33
CA GLN A 61 0.05 -12.49 -15.22
C GLN A 61 -0.41 -13.74 -15.99
N SER A 62 -1.05 -14.70 -15.32
CA SER A 62 -1.41 -15.99 -15.93
C SER A 62 -2.64 -15.92 -16.83
N GLU A 63 -3.67 -15.18 -16.43
CA GLU A 63 -4.94 -15.09 -17.14
C GLU A 63 -5.03 -13.83 -18.01
N LEU A 64 -4.56 -12.68 -17.49
CA LEU A 64 -4.61 -11.42 -18.25
C LEU A 64 -3.32 -11.12 -19.02
N HIS A 65 -2.30 -11.98 -18.91
CA HIS A 65 -1.03 -11.85 -19.61
C HIS A 65 -0.33 -10.50 -19.42
N LEU A 66 -0.55 -9.85 -18.27
CA LEU A 66 0.16 -8.63 -17.86
C LEU A 66 1.55 -9.00 -17.34
N VAL A 67 2.45 -9.31 -18.27
CA VAL A 67 3.83 -9.67 -18.00
C VAL A 67 4.70 -8.43 -17.99
N CYS A 68 5.48 -8.22 -16.91
CA CYS A 68 6.53 -7.22 -16.91
C CYS A 68 7.79 -7.79 -17.60
N PRO A 69 8.34 -7.13 -18.63
CA PRO A 69 9.57 -7.59 -19.28
C PRO A 69 10.72 -7.71 -18.28
N ALA A 70 11.45 -8.83 -18.32
CA ALA A 70 12.54 -9.10 -17.40
C ALA A 70 13.64 -8.03 -17.46
N GLU A 71 13.95 -7.52 -18.67
CA GLU A 71 14.90 -6.44 -18.89
C GLU A 71 14.47 -5.15 -18.16
N SER A 72 13.19 -4.77 -18.24
CA SER A 72 12.66 -3.59 -17.54
C SER A 72 12.75 -3.75 -16.02
N THR A 73 12.47 -4.96 -15.51
CA THR A 73 12.61 -5.28 -14.08
C THR A 73 14.05 -5.16 -13.61
N GLN A 74 15.00 -5.70 -14.38
CA GLN A 74 16.43 -5.60 -14.07
C GLN A 74 16.91 -4.15 -14.09
N GLN A 75 16.58 -3.39 -15.15
CA GLN A 75 16.94 -1.97 -15.29
C GLN A 75 16.39 -1.12 -14.14
N PHE A 76 15.19 -1.42 -13.65
CA PHE A 76 14.62 -0.72 -12.49
C PHE A 76 15.51 -0.87 -11.24
N TRP A 77 15.90 -2.10 -10.92
CA TRP A 77 16.72 -2.37 -9.74
C TRP A 77 18.16 -1.87 -9.89
N GLU A 78 18.77 -2.07 -11.05
CA GLU A 78 20.11 -1.55 -11.37
C GLU A 78 20.14 -0.03 -11.23
N HIS A 79 19.16 0.67 -11.83
CA HIS A 79 19.08 2.12 -11.74
C HIS A 79 19.02 2.61 -10.29
N LEU A 80 18.22 1.98 -9.42
CA LEU A 80 18.13 2.39 -8.02
C LEU A 80 19.45 2.14 -7.28
N ARG A 81 20.11 1.00 -7.51
CA ARG A 81 21.40 0.68 -6.89
C ARG A 81 22.52 1.61 -7.36
N ASP A 82 22.60 1.89 -8.65
CA ASP A 82 23.59 2.80 -9.25
C ASP A 82 23.45 4.24 -8.73
N ARG A 83 22.23 4.64 -8.34
CA ARG A 83 21.95 5.93 -7.72
C ARG A 83 22.18 5.95 -6.20
N GLY A 84 22.69 4.86 -5.63
CA GLY A 84 22.94 4.76 -4.20
C GLY A 84 21.66 4.79 -3.35
N ASN A 85 20.52 4.36 -3.90
CA ASN A 85 19.26 4.33 -3.16
C ASN A 85 19.38 3.33 -1.99
N PRO A 86 19.24 3.76 -0.72
CA PRO A 86 19.47 2.89 0.44
C PRO A 86 18.58 1.65 0.47
N PHE A 87 17.30 1.81 0.09
CA PHE A 87 16.36 0.71 0.01
C PHE A 87 16.81 -0.36 -0.98
N ALA A 88 17.19 0.02 -2.21
CA ALA A 88 17.61 -0.95 -3.23
C ALA A 88 18.97 -1.62 -2.91
N LEU A 89 19.83 -0.95 -2.15
CA LEU A 89 21.11 -1.51 -1.67
C LEU A 89 20.89 -2.53 -0.53
N GLY A 90 19.93 -2.29 0.36
CA GLY A 90 19.56 -3.21 1.45
C GLY A 90 18.50 -4.25 1.10
N PHE A 91 17.93 -4.18 -0.12
CA PHE A 91 16.82 -5.02 -0.54
C PHE A 91 17.24 -6.51 -0.64
N PRO A 92 16.54 -7.43 0.06
CA PRO A 92 16.92 -8.85 0.11
C PRO A 92 16.59 -9.62 -1.19
N GLY A 93 15.75 -9.05 -2.07
CA GLY A 93 15.37 -9.68 -3.32
C GLY A 93 16.41 -9.50 -4.42
N SER A 94 16.27 -10.32 -5.47
CA SER A 94 17.05 -10.19 -6.70
C SER A 94 16.49 -9.09 -7.62
N ASP A 95 17.29 -8.71 -8.61
CA ASP A 95 16.92 -7.91 -9.78
C ASP A 95 15.81 -8.54 -10.66
N LYS A 96 15.37 -9.77 -10.35
CA LYS A 96 14.26 -10.46 -11.02
C LYS A 96 12.91 -10.29 -10.33
N HIS A 97 12.86 -9.67 -9.15
CA HIS A 97 11.58 -9.45 -8.47
C HIS A 97 10.85 -8.31 -9.17
N VAL A 98 9.66 -8.58 -9.69
CA VAL A 98 8.86 -7.56 -10.39
C VAL A 98 8.32 -6.56 -9.37
N PRO A 99 8.66 -5.26 -9.48
CA PRO A 99 8.22 -4.27 -8.53
C PRO A 99 6.73 -3.96 -8.69
N PHE A 100 6.04 -3.88 -7.56
CA PHE A 100 4.70 -3.35 -7.44
C PHE A 100 4.62 -2.34 -6.29
N THR A 101 3.49 -1.65 -6.23
CA THR A 101 3.21 -0.56 -5.30
C THR A 101 1.89 -0.86 -4.60
N ILE A 102 1.85 -0.65 -3.29
CA ILE A 102 0.58 -0.57 -2.53
C ILE A 102 0.22 0.90 -2.37
N TYR A 103 -1.01 1.26 -2.71
CA TYR A 103 -1.51 2.63 -2.68
C TYR A 103 -2.77 2.71 -1.82
N GLY A 104 -2.81 3.64 -0.87
CA GLY A 104 -4.03 3.95 -0.11
C GLY A 104 -4.62 5.29 -0.54
N ASP A 105 -5.93 5.35 -0.71
CA ASP A 105 -6.65 6.57 -1.09
C ASP A 105 -7.99 6.67 -0.39
N GLU A 106 -8.53 7.88 -0.30
CA GLU A 106 -9.85 8.15 0.21
C GLU A 106 -10.76 8.72 -0.87
N LEU A 107 -11.86 8.01 -1.15
CA LEU A 107 -12.91 8.51 -2.01
C LEU A 107 -14.00 9.14 -1.16
N THR A 108 -14.34 10.39 -1.46
CA THR A 108 -15.52 11.05 -0.91
C THR A 108 -16.74 10.70 -1.75
N LEU A 109 -17.79 10.20 -1.08
CA LEU A 109 -19.06 9.82 -1.68
C LEU A 109 -20.13 10.90 -1.40
N GLY A 110 -20.99 11.12 -2.38
CA GLY A 110 -22.11 12.06 -2.27
C GLY A 110 -21.71 13.53 -2.42
N LYS A 111 -22.74 14.40 -2.52
CA LYS A 111 -22.55 15.85 -2.71
C LYS A 111 -22.11 16.56 -1.42
N ASP A 112 -22.50 16.03 -0.27
CA ASP A 112 -22.27 16.66 1.04
C ASP A 112 -20.89 16.32 1.63
N ALA A 113 -20.11 15.49 0.93
CA ALA A 113 -18.77 15.07 1.33
C ALA A 113 -18.64 14.41 2.72
N LYS A 114 -19.76 13.95 3.29
CA LYS A 114 -19.82 13.32 4.61
C LYS A 114 -19.37 11.86 4.58
N ASP A 115 -19.71 11.15 3.52
CA ASP A 115 -19.34 9.76 3.36
C ASP A 115 -17.96 9.65 2.72
N LYS A 116 -17.06 8.92 3.38
CA LYS A 116 -15.72 8.64 2.85
C LYS A 116 -15.49 7.15 2.87
N VAL A 117 -14.78 6.66 1.87
CA VAL A 117 -14.35 5.27 1.76
C VAL A 117 -12.85 5.26 1.55
N THR A 118 -12.14 4.56 2.43
CA THR A 118 -10.72 4.30 2.28
C THR A 118 -10.55 3.05 1.41
N GLY A 119 -9.90 3.20 0.26
CA GLY A 119 -9.52 2.11 -0.63
C GLY A 119 -8.04 1.78 -0.49
N VAL A 120 -7.71 0.48 -0.54
CA VAL A 120 -6.33 0.01 -0.68
C VAL A 120 -6.19 -0.65 -2.03
N PHE A 121 -5.19 -0.26 -2.79
CA PHE A 121 -4.99 -0.63 -4.18
C PHE A 121 -3.60 -1.24 -4.38
N LEU A 122 -3.52 -2.15 -5.33
CA LEU A 122 -2.28 -2.60 -5.93
C LEU A 122 -2.06 -1.87 -7.25
N GLN A 123 -0.80 -1.54 -7.55
CA GLN A 123 -0.35 -1.00 -8.82
C GLN A 123 0.94 -1.70 -9.25
N LEU A 124 1.04 -2.07 -10.52
CA LEU A 124 2.25 -2.62 -11.11
C LEU A 124 3.18 -1.46 -11.49
N THR A 125 4.33 -1.32 -10.83
CA THR A 125 5.18 -0.13 -10.91
C THR A 125 5.70 0.15 -12.32
N LEU A 126 5.97 -0.92 -13.07
CA LEU A 126 6.51 -0.85 -14.44
C LEU A 126 5.42 -0.89 -15.53
N PHE A 127 4.16 -1.09 -15.15
CA PHE A 127 3.03 -1.08 -16.07
C PHE A 127 2.36 0.30 -16.05
N LYS A 128 2.49 1.05 -17.14
CA LYS A 128 1.90 2.39 -17.28
C LYS A 128 0.85 2.39 -18.39
N PRO A 129 -0.41 2.03 -18.08
CA PRO A 129 -1.48 2.13 -19.04
C PRO A 129 -1.74 3.60 -19.41
N ARG A 130 -2.42 3.82 -20.54
CA ARG A 130 -2.76 5.19 -21.00
C ARG A 130 -3.64 5.95 -19.99
N SER A 131 -4.52 5.23 -19.30
CA SER A 131 -5.34 5.76 -18.22
C SER A 131 -4.83 5.22 -16.89
N ALA A 132 -4.49 6.09 -15.94
CA ALA A 132 -4.04 5.70 -14.60
C ALA A 132 -5.02 4.74 -13.90
N ARG A 133 -6.32 4.87 -14.16
CA ARG A 133 -7.38 4.01 -13.61
C ARG A 133 -7.26 2.55 -14.05
N GLN A 134 -6.62 2.28 -15.18
CA GLN A 134 -6.41 0.92 -15.68
C GLN A 134 -5.21 0.21 -15.02
N GLY A 135 -4.45 0.90 -14.18
CA GLY A 135 -3.30 0.34 -13.47
C GLY A 135 -3.50 0.24 -11.95
N LEU A 136 -4.73 0.45 -11.47
CA LEU A 136 -5.09 0.39 -10.05
C LEU A 136 -6.10 -0.72 -9.84
N TRP A 137 -5.71 -1.72 -9.04
CA TRP A 137 -6.57 -2.85 -8.68
C TRP A 137 -6.94 -2.76 -7.21
N LEU A 138 -8.24 -2.65 -6.91
CA LEU A 138 -8.74 -2.52 -5.55
C LEU A 138 -8.56 -3.84 -4.79
N LEU A 139 -7.86 -3.81 -3.66
CA LEU A 139 -7.67 -4.95 -2.75
C LEU A 139 -8.81 -5.02 -1.73
N CYS A 140 -9.15 -3.89 -1.13
CA CYS A 140 -10.27 -3.76 -0.20
C CYS A 140 -10.74 -2.30 -0.12
N ALA A 141 -11.99 -2.11 0.30
CA ALA A 141 -12.57 -0.80 0.58
C ALA A 141 -13.29 -0.82 1.92
N ILE A 142 -13.11 0.21 2.74
CA ILE A 142 -13.69 0.33 4.07
C ILE A 142 -14.28 1.73 4.23
N GLN A 143 -15.55 1.83 4.63
CA GLN A 143 -16.17 3.12 4.90
C GLN A 143 -15.52 3.77 6.13
N ASP A 144 -15.07 5.02 5.98
CA ASP A 144 -14.37 5.76 7.03
C ASP A 144 -15.21 5.88 8.30
N ALA A 145 -16.53 6.04 8.14
CA ALA A 145 -17.47 6.21 9.24
C ALA A 145 -17.49 5.03 10.23
N VAL A 146 -17.23 3.82 9.74
CA VAL A 146 -17.23 2.59 10.57
C VAL A 146 -15.84 2.23 11.08
N MET A 147 -14.79 2.96 10.71
CA MET A 147 -13.43 2.63 11.12
C MET A 147 -13.14 3.07 12.56
N VAL A 148 -12.69 2.12 13.36
CA VAL A 148 -12.08 2.35 14.67
C VAL A 148 -10.63 2.77 14.45
N HIS A 149 -10.43 4.08 14.33
CA HIS A 149 -9.10 4.67 14.11
C HIS A 149 -8.17 4.56 15.33
N SER A 150 -8.74 4.39 16.53
CA SER A 150 -7.95 4.23 17.75
C SER A 150 -7.04 3.00 17.61
N ASN A 151 -5.73 3.23 17.73
CA ASN A 151 -4.70 2.18 17.57
C ASN A 151 -4.80 1.35 16.28
N MET A 152 -5.36 1.92 15.21
CA MET A 152 -5.58 1.22 13.93
C MET A 152 -6.37 -0.09 14.10
N LYS A 153 -7.26 -0.23 15.09
CA LYS A 153 -7.98 -1.50 15.33
C LYS A 153 -8.66 -2.05 14.08
N THR A 154 -9.24 -1.21 13.24
CA THR A 154 -9.84 -1.66 11.97
C THR A 154 -8.80 -1.97 10.89
N LEU A 155 -7.83 -1.07 10.66
CA LEU A 155 -6.89 -1.20 9.55
C LEU A 155 -5.77 -2.21 9.79
N LYS A 156 -5.33 -2.36 11.04
CA LYS A 156 -4.15 -3.17 11.36
C LYS A 156 -4.33 -4.62 10.91
N PRO A 157 -5.40 -5.35 11.24
CA PRO A 157 -5.58 -6.74 10.77
C PRO A 157 -5.62 -6.85 9.24
N VAL A 158 -6.25 -5.88 8.57
CA VAL A 158 -6.33 -5.82 7.10
C VAL A 158 -4.94 -5.62 6.49
N LEU A 159 -4.17 -4.67 7.02
CA LEU A 159 -2.81 -4.39 6.54
C LEU A 159 -1.85 -5.53 6.85
N GLU A 160 -1.95 -6.17 8.02
CA GLU A 160 -1.17 -7.37 8.36
C GLU A 160 -1.43 -8.51 7.37
N HIS A 161 -2.69 -8.71 6.98
CA HIS A 161 -3.05 -9.70 5.97
C HIS A 161 -2.49 -9.33 4.58
N ILE A 162 -2.60 -8.07 4.16
CA ILE A 162 -2.01 -7.59 2.89
C ILE A 162 -0.50 -7.79 2.89
N ILE A 163 0.20 -7.46 3.99
CA ILE A 163 1.65 -7.64 4.11
C ILE A 163 2.03 -9.11 4.06
N TRP A 164 1.31 -9.98 4.77
CA TRP A 164 1.50 -11.42 4.63
C TRP A 164 1.38 -11.87 3.17
N SER A 165 0.35 -11.38 2.47
CA SER A 165 0.10 -11.69 1.06
C SER A 165 1.21 -11.13 0.13
N CYS A 166 1.80 -9.98 0.46
CA CYS A 166 2.99 -9.44 -0.21
C CYS A 166 4.24 -10.32 0.02
N ASN A 167 4.45 -10.81 1.26
CA ASN A 167 5.57 -11.71 1.58
C ASN A 167 5.47 -13.03 0.82
N VAL A 168 4.25 -13.55 0.70
CA VAL A 168 3.96 -14.69 -0.14
C VAL A 168 4.34 -14.39 -1.60
N ALA A 169 3.90 -13.27 -2.17
CA ALA A 169 4.24 -12.88 -3.54
C ALA A 169 5.76 -12.70 -3.77
N PHE A 170 6.50 -12.30 -2.74
CA PHE A 170 7.95 -12.20 -2.74
C PHE A 170 8.63 -13.56 -2.86
N ASP A 171 8.18 -14.56 -2.12
CA ASP A 171 8.75 -15.91 -2.18
C ASP A 171 8.50 -16.63 -3.52
N GLY A 172 7.45 -16.25 -4.25
CA GLY A 172 7.12 -16.85 -5.54
C GLY A 172 6.36 -18.19 -5.43
N ARG A 173 5.90 -18.58 -4.24
CA ARG A 173 5.19 -19.86 -4.01
C ARG A 173 3.94 -19.72 -3.15
N TYR A 174 2.89 -20.46 -3.52
CA TYR A 174 1.65 -20.54 -2.74
C TYR A 174 1.94 -20.99 -1.31
N PRO A 175 1.38 -20.30 -0.29
CA PRO A 175 1.68 -20.62 1.09
C PRO A 175 0.99 -21.92 1.49
N ARG A 176 1.50 -22.57 2.53
CA ARG A 176 0.84 -23.75 3.14
C ARG A 176 -0.11 -23.36 4.27
N LEU A 177 0.19 -22.23 4.91
CA LEU A 177 -0.54 -21.68 6.04
C LEU A 177 -1.12 -20.33 5.62
N SER A 178 -2.30 -19.98 6.12
CA SER A 178 -2.88 -18.64 5.98
C SER A 178 -2.14 -17.63 6.87
N SER A 179 -2.54 -16.36 6.79
CA SER A 179 -1.92 -15.27 7.58
C SER A 179 -2.01 -15.48 9.11
N ASN A 180 -2.95 -16.28 9.60
CA ASN A 180 -3.07 -16.61 11.02
C ASN A 180 -2.41 -17.95 11.40
N GLY A 181 -1.65 -18.57 10.50
CA GLY A 181 -0.94 -19.83 10.74
C GLY A 181 -1.81 -21.08 10.61
N THR A 182 -3.08 -20.98 10.20
CA THR A 182 -3.93 -22.15 9.97
C THR A 182 -3.68 -22.78 8.60
N LEU A 183 -3.83 -24.11 8.50
CA LEU A 183 -3.72 -24.81 7.22
C LEU A 183 -4.79 -24.32 6.24
N LEU A 184 -4.37 -24.05 5.00
CA LEU A 184 -5.29 -23.75 3.90
C LEU A 184 -6.21 -24.95 3.62
N ARG A 185 -7.41 -24.66 3.09
CA ARG A 185 -8.42 -25.67 2.73
C ARG A 185 -8.88 -25.49 1.28
N GLY A 186 -9.56 -26.51 0.73
CA GLY A 186 -10.18 -26.46 -0.60
C GLY A 186 -9.17 -26.20 -1.73
N ALA A 187 -9.56 -25.37 -2.70
CA ALA A 187 -8.73 -25.04 -3.85
C ALA A 187 -7.39 -24.38 -3.48
N LYS A 188 -7.36 -23.56 -2.41
CA LYS A 188 -6.12 -22.94 -1.93
C LYS A 188 -5.12 -23.99 -1.40
N ALA A 189 -5.61 -25.05 -0.75
CA ALA A 189 -4.75 -26.15 -0.27
C ALA A 189 -4.10 -26.94 -1.41
N GLN A 190 -4.82 -27.12 -2.52
CA GLN A 190 -4.30 -27.84 -3.70
C GLN A 190 -3.13 -27.10 -4.35
N LYS A 191 -3.12 -25.76 -4.26
CA LYS A 191 -2.04 -24.91 -4.80
C LYS A 191 -0.83 -24.81 -3.88
N ALA A 192 -0.96 -25.18 -2.60
CA ALA A 192 0.09 -24.97 -1.61
C ALA A 192 1.47 -25.52 -2.05
N GLY A 193 2.49 -24.65 -2.06
CA GLY A 193 3.86 -24.96 -2.49
C GLY A 193 4.13 -24.86 -3.99
N GLN A 194 3.09 -24.76 -4.82
CA GLN A 194 3.23 -24.50 -6.26
C GLN A 194 3.77 -23.09 -6.51
N GLU A 195 4.40 -22.88 -7.65
CA GLU A 195 4.94 -21.57 -8.05
C GLU A 195 3.85 -20.64 -8.57
N PHE A 196 3.94 -19.35 -8.26
CA PHE A 196 3.05 -18.33 -8.82
C PHE A 196 3.45 -17.99 -10.25
N ALA A 197 2.47 -17.85 -11.15
CA ALA A 197 2.64 -17.27 -12.48
C ALA A 197 3.91 -17.78 -13.21
N GLY A 198 4.15 -19.10 -13.17
CA GLY A 198 5.32 -19.71 -13.79
C GLY A 198 6.66 -19.39 -13.13
N GLY A 199 6.68 -19.15 -11.81
CA GLY A 199 7.89 -18.86 -11.03
C GLY A 199 8.18 -17.38 -10.85
N ALA A 200 7.25 -16.49 -11.18
CA ALA A 200 7.41 -15.06 -10.97
C ALA A 200 7.49 -14.72 -9.47
N ARG A 201 8.36 -13.77 -9.15
CA ARG A 201 8.50 -13.20 -7.80
C ARG A 201 8.25 -11.71 -7.86
N TRP A 202 7.63 -11.18 -6.83
CA TRP A 202 7.16 -9.81 -6.81
C TRP A 202 7.66 -9.08 -5.58
N ALA A 203 7.92 -7.80 -5.69
CA ALA A 203 8.38 -7.00 -4.57
C ALA A 203 7.54 -5.75 -4.40
N CYS A 204 7.00 -5.56 -3.20
CA CYS A 204 6.42 -4.28 -2.83
C CYS A 204 7.57 -3.27 -2.71
N SER A 205 7.78 -2.50 -3.77
CA SER A 205 8.87 -1.53 -3.89
C SER A 205 8.49 -0.16 -3.33
N GLU A 206 7.19 0.09 -3.21
CA GLU A 206 6.67 1.40 -2.82
C GLU A 206 5.37 1.26 -2.02
N PHE A 207 5.24 2.09 -1.00
CA PHE A 207 4.01 2.29 -0.23
C PHE A 207 3.58 3.75 -0.38
N ARG A 208 2.53 3.98 -1.16
CA ARG A 208 2.06 5.31 -1.56
C ARG A 208 0.69 5.62 -0.95
N GLY A 209 0.35 6.90 -0.91
CA GLY A 209 -0.99 7.37 -0.59
C GLY A 209 -0.99 8.87 -0.38
N ASP A 210 -2.16 9.41 -0.06
CA ASP A 210 -2.25 10.79 0.40
C ASP A 210 -1.66 10.94 1.82
N TRP A 211 -1.55 12.18 2.28
CA TRP A 211 -0.97 12.45 3.59
C TRP A 211 -1.80 11.84 4.73
N LYS A 212 -3.13 11.85 4.62
CA LYS A 212 -4.03 11.30 5.64
C LYS A 212 -3.88 9.78 5.78
N TRP A 213 -3.69 9.08 4.66
CA TRP A 213 -3.33 7.66 4.63
C TRP A 213 -2.03 7.40 5.39
N HIS A 214 -0.99 8.20 5.13
CA HIS A 214 0.29 8.08 5.82
C HIS A 214 0.18 8.39 7.31
N GLU A 215 -0.57 9.42 7.71
CA GLU A 215 -0.84 9.72 9.12
C GLU A 215 -1.45 8.51 9.85
N ARG A 216 -2.45 7.89 9.23
CA ARG A 216 -3.18 6.75 9.80
C ARG A 216 -2.30 5.51 9.89
N THR A 217 -1.60 5.15 8.82
CA THR A 217 -0.86 3.89 8.71
C THR A 217 0.52 3.93 9.36
N LEU A 218 1.19 5.08 9.31
CA LEU A 218 2.50 5.30 9.95
C LEU A 218 2.37 5.82 11.38
N ARG A 219 1.15 6.11 11.85
CA ARG A 219 0.86 6.63 13.20
C ARG A 219 1.62 7.94 13.47
N LEU A 220 1.58 8.85 12.50
CA LEU A 220 2.33 10.09 12.58
C LEU A 220 1.79 11.00 13.70
N LEU A 221 2.69 11.56 14.49
CA LEU A 221 2.48 12.61 15.49
C LEU A 221 2.44 13.99 14.85
N ARG A 222 3.26 14.21 13.81
CA ARG A 222 3.30 15.46 13.07
C ARG A 222 2.26 15.41 11.98
N THR A 223 1.12 16.04 12.24
CA THR A 223 0.10 16.32 11.24
C THR A 223 0.17 17.81 10.89
N PRO A 224 0.11 18.20 9.60
CA PRO A 224 -0.02 19.58 9.18
C PRO A 224 -1.36 20.16 9.68
N VAL A 225 -1.39 20.57 10.94
CA VAL A 225 -2.48 21.36 11.49
C VAL A 225 -2.29 22.81 11.08
N SER A 226 -3.37 23.59 11.04
CA SER A 226 -3.40 24.95 10.46
C SER A 226 -2.23 25.89 10.83
N LYS A 227 -1.57 25.68 11.99
CA LYS A 227 -0.39 26.44 12.42
C LYS A 227 0.96 25.81 12.05
N LYS A 228 1.08 24.47 12.01
CA LYS A 228 2.31 23.76 11.62
C LYS A 228 2.18 23.28 10.18
N CYS A 229 2.78 23.99 9.24
CA CYS A 229 2.51 23.78 7.83
C CYS A 229 3.35 22.66 7.21
N CYS A 230 4.50 22.32 7.82
CA CYS A 230 5.40 21.31 7.30
C CYS A 230 5.55 20.12 8.27
N PHE A 231 5.59 18.91 7.72
CA PHE A 231 5.87 17.69 8.47
C PHE A 231 7.37 17.36 8.56
N LEU A 232 8.21 17.94 7.69
CA LEU A 232 9.65 17.73 7.63
C LEU A 232 10.46 18.80 8.37
N CYS A 233 9.86 19.88 8.84
CA CYS A 233 10.57 20.92 9.58
C CYS A 233 9.61 21.62 10.56
N ASP A 234 10.10 22.62 11.25
CA ASP A 234 9.35 23.41 12.23
C ASP A 234 8.70 24.65 11.60
N ALA A 235 8.52 24.68 10.27
CA ALA A 235 7.86 25.78 9.60
C ALA A 235 6.39 25.93 10.02
N GLU A 236 5.98 27.17 10.31
CA GLU A 236 4.66 27.53 10.84
C GLU A 236 4.01 28.69 10.08
N ALA A 237 2.67 28.77 10.16
CA ALA A 237 1.88 29.87 9.59
C ALA A 237 1.96 31.15 10.43
N THR A 238 2.12 31.01 11.76
CA THR A 238 1.95 32.12 12.71
C THR A 238 3.25 32.63 13.32
N ASP A 239 4.28 31.78 13.40
CA ASP A 239 5.59 32.18 13.93
C ASP A 239 6.32 33.07 12.91
N GLN A 240 6.77 34.26 13.33
CA GLN A 240 7.45 35.20 12.44
C GLN A 240 8.85 34.73 12.03
N ALA A 241 9.54 33.98 12.88
CA ALA A 241 10.87 33.45 12.59
C ALA A 241 10.81 32.18 11.73
N LEU A 242 9.77 31.36 11.92
CA LEU A 242 9.61 30.08 11.22
C LEU A 242 8.57 30.11 10.09
N ARG A 243 8.35 31.28 9.47
CA ARG A 243 7.33 31.44 8.40
C ARG A 243 7.54 30.43 7.28
N TYR A 244 6.54 29.60 7.01
CA TYR A 244 6.62 28.59 5.94
C TYR A 244 6.81 29.15 4.53
N TYR A 245 6.44 30.42 4.32
CA TYR A 245 6.60 31.11 3.04
C TYR A 245 7.91 31.92 2.94
N ASP A 246 8.74 31.92 3.99
CA ASP A 246 10.09 32.49 3.88
C ASP A 246 10.98 31.52 3.10
N VAL A 247 11.24 31.86 1.84
CA VAL A 247 12.05 31.05 0.93
C VAL A 247 13.52 31.48 0.88
N ALA A 248 13.92 32.48 1.68
CA ALA A 248 15.30 32.95 1.72
C ALA A 248 16.28 31.82 2.13
N ASP A 249 17.53 31.91 1.69
CA ASP A 249 18.56 30.92 2.02
C ASP A 249 18.83 30.84 3.54
N GLY A 250 18.62 31.96 4.25
CA GLY A 250 18.75 32.06 5.70
C GLY A 250 17.47 31.80 6.50
N ALA A 251 16.38 31.31 5.87
CA ALA A 251 15.11 31.09 6.55
C ALA A 251 15.28 30.12 7.73
N ALA A 252 14.81 30.51 8.91
CA ALA A 252 15.16 29.81 10.15
C ALA A 252 14.65 28.35 10.19
N TRP A 253 13.53 28.04 9.52
CA TRP A 253 12.98 26.69 9.46
C TRP A 253 13.91 25.70 8.76
N ARG A 254 14.84 26.15 7.89
CA ARG A 254 15.81 25.27 7.21
C ARG A 254 16.72 24.54 8.20
N ALA A 255 17.08 25.20 9.31
CA ALA A 255 17.89 24.60 10.37
C ALA A 255 17.16 23.47 11.14
N SER A 256 15.83 23.42 11.04
CA SER A 256 14.99 22.40 11.67
C SER A 256 14.61 21.25 10.72
N GLN A 257 15.11 21.27 9.48
CA GLN A 257 14.77 20.28 8.47
C GLN A 257 15.25 18.90 8.90
N LEU A 258 14.33 17.94 8.84
CA LEU A 258 14.55 16.55 9.16
C LEU A 258 14.95 15.81 7.89
N ASP A 259 15.99 14.99 8.00
CA ASP A 259 16.23 13.90 7.06
C ASP A 259 15.22 12.77 7.30
N THR A 260 15.27 11.71 6.51
CA THR A 260 14.34 10.58 6.64
C THR A 260 14.38 9.97 8.05
N ASN A 261 15.58 9.80 8.63
CA ASN A 261 15.73 9.21 9.96
C ASN A 261 15.19 10.13 11.07
N GLY A 262 15.52 11.42 11.02
CA GLY A 262 15.01 12.43 11.92
C GLY A 262 13.50 12.59 11.82
N PHE A 263 12.95 12.46 10.61
CA PHE A 263 11.50 12.43 10.39
C PHE A 263 10.88 11.19 11.05
N LEU A 264 11.36 9.98 10.76
CA LEU A 264 10.80 8.77 11.35
C LEU A 264 10.89 8.78 12.89
N ALA A 265 12.02 9.23 13.44
CA ALA A 265 12.25 9.30 14.88
C ALA A 265 11.33 10.32 15.59
N LYS A 266 11.03 11.47 14.96
CA LYS A 266 10.19 12.51 15.55
C LYS A 266 8.71 12.38 15.19
N ALA A 267 8.41 11.82 14.02
CA ALA A 267 7.07 11.77 13.48
C ALA A 267 6.34 10.50 13.86
N ILE A 268 7.00 9.36 14.10
CA ILE A 268 6.27 8.14 14.52
C ILE A 268 6.02 8.17 16.02
N ARG A 269 4.78 7.87 16.44
CA ARG A 269 4.43 7.81 17.87
C ARG A 269 5.25 6.71 18.57
N PRO A 270 6.02 7.04 19.64
CA PRO A 270 6.78 6.04 20.39
C PRO A 270 5.87 4.92 20.93
N GLY A 271 6.38 3.69 20.92
CA GLY A 271 5.68 2.52 21.46
C GLY A 271 4.50 2.02 20.62
N VAL A 272 4.32 2.52 19.40
CA VAL A 272 3.26 2.04 18.49
C VAL A 272 3.87 1.23 17.35
N GLN A 273 3.32 0.04 17.10
CA GLN A 273 3.61 -0.70 15.88
C GLN A 273 3.02 0.06 14.68
N SER A 274 3.88 0.69 13.89
CA SER A 274 3.50 1.27 12.60
C SER A 274 3.49 0.19 11.52
N ILE A 275 2.86 0.47 10.39
CA ILE A 275 2.94 -0.43 9.23
C ILE A 275 4.38 -0.65 8.76
N LEU A 276 5.29 0.31 8.98
CA LEU A 276 6.70 0.16 8.64
C LEU A 276 7.35 -0.98 9.43
N ALA A 277 7.05 -1.11 10.72
CA ALA A 277 7.52 -2.23 11.54
C ALA A 277 7.00 -3.58 11.03
N MET A 278 5.80 -3.60 10.43
CA MET A 278 5.19 -4.80 9.85
C MET A 278 5.80 -5.15 8.48
N ILE A 279 6.14 -4.13 7.67
CA ILE A 279 6.78 -4.27 6.36
C ILE A 279 8.29 -4.59 6.48
N SER A 280 8.90 -4.41 7.65
CA SER A 280 10.35 -4.59 7.91
C SER A 280 10.90 -5.98 7.62
N ILE A 281 10.06 -6.98 7.31
CA ILE A 281 10.49 -8.31 6.84
C ILE A 281 10.96 -8.25 5.36
N ILE A 282 10.51 -7.26 4.57
CA ILE A 282 10.92 -7.04 3.16
C ILE A 282 11.70 -5.73 2.97
N VAL A 283 11.40 -4.72 3.77
CA VAL A 283 11.99 -3.37 3.65
C VAL A 283 12.89 -3.15 4.85
N LEU A 284 14.15 -3.61 4.76
CA LEU A 284 15.18 -3.15 5.68
C LEU A 284 15.44 -1.67 5.38
N PHE A 285 15.23 -0.82 6.39
CA PHE A 285 15.55 0.61 6.36
C PHE A 285 17.06 0.84 6.48
#